data_AF-A0A3D4EFD0-F1
#
_entry.id   AF-A0A3D4EFD0-F1
#
_cell.length_a   1.000
_cell.length_b   1.000
_cell.length_c   1.000
_cell.angle_alpha   90.00
_cell.angle_beta   90.00
_cell.angle_gamma   90.00
#
_symmetry.space_group_name_H-M   'P 1'
#
loop_
_entity.id
_entity.type
_entity.pdbx_description
1 polymer ?
#
loop_
_entity_poly.entity_id
_entity_poly.type
_entity_poly.pdbx_seq_one_letter_code
_entity_poly.pdbx_strand_id
1 'polypeptide(L)' 'LRKAGFTDEVIAEATGYAETADEEILKARAMFRERMDAHKVVCNEEAEKVRAVGGLFICGTERHESR' A
#
# COMPACT_ATOMS: atom_id res chain seq x y z
N LEU A 1 4.02 -8.24 6.56
CA LEU A 1 4.16 -9.67 6.22
C LEU A 1 5.52 -10.25 6.65
N ARG A 2 6.67 -9.63 6.36
CA ARG A 2 7.98 -10.10 6.87
C ARG A 2 8.02 -10.34 8.38
N LYS A 3 7.47 -9.40 9.16
CA LYS A 3 7.33 -9.55 10.63
C LYS A 3 6.48 -10.74 11.07
N ALA A 4 5.61 -11.24 10.18
CA ALA A 4 4.79 -12.42 10.40
C ALA A 4 5.47 -13.72 9.91
N GLY A 5 6.71 -13.66 9.42
CA GLY A 5 7.51 -14.82 9.05
C GLY A 5 7.49 -15.21 7.58
N PHE A 6 6.70 -14.54 6.73
CA PHE A 6 6.65 -14.86 5.29
C PHE A 6 7.94 -14.46 4.57
N THR A 7 8.39 -15.30 3.64
CA THR A 7 9.54 -15.03 2.77
C THR A 7 9.22 -13.95 1.74
N ASP A 8 10.25 -13.35 1.13
CA ASP A 8 10.03 -12.32 0.11
C ASP A 8 9.33 -12.87 -1.14
N GLU A 9 9.56 -14.14 -1.49
CA GLU A 9 8.86 -14.83 -2.59
C GLU A 9 7.37 -14.98 -2.30
N VAL A 10 7.01 -15.47 -1.11
CA VAL A 10 5.61 -15.60 -0.68
C VAL A 10 4.92 -14.24 -0.62
N ILE A 11 5.63 -13.20 -0.18
CA ILE A 11 5.10 -11.84 -0.15
C ILE A 11 4.82 -11.31 -1.55
N ALA A 12 5.73 -11.52 -2.50
CA ALA A 12 5.53 -11.10 -3.89
C ALA A 12 4.27 -11.76 -4.48
N GLU A 13 4.14 -13.08 -4.32
CA GLU A 13 2.97 -13.85 -4.77
C GLU A 13 1.67 -13.46 -4.04
N ALA A 14 1.78 -13.06 -2.77
CA ALA A 14 0.63 -12.63 -1.98
C ALA A 14 0.10 -11.25 -2.39
N THR A 15 0.92 -10.42 -3.03
CA THR A 15 0.50 -9.13 -3.59
C THR A 15 0.01 -9.23 -5.05
N GLY A 16 0.25 -10.37 -5.70
CA GLY A 16 -0.21 -10.67 -7.05
C GLY A 16 -1.63 -11.23 -7.13
N TYR A 17 -2.12 -11.40 -8.37
CA TYR A 17 -3.46 -11.92 -8.68
C TYR A 17 -3.44 -13.33 -9.31
N ALA A 18 -2.28 -13.98 -9.37
CA ALA A 18 -2.14 -15.31 -9.96
C ALA A 18 -2.95 -16.36 -9.19
N GLU A 19 -3.57 -17.31 -9.89
CA GLU A 19 -4.19 -18.47 -9.23
C GLU A 19 -3.12 -19.37 -8.61
N THR A 20 -3.38 -19.84 -7.39
CA THR A 20 -2.48 -20.75 -6.69
C THR A 20 -3.28 -21.59 -5.71
N ALA A 21 -2.84 -22.83 -5.50
CA ALA A 21 -3.34 -23.72 -4.46
C ALA A 21 -2.42 -23.78 -3.23
N ASP A 22 -1.33 -23.00 -3.23
CA ASP A 22 -0.38 -22.95 -2.11
C ASP A 22 -1.02 -22.29 -0.89
N GLU A 23 -1.18 -23.07 0.19
CA GLU A 23 -1.79 -22.59 1.42
C GLU A 23 -1.03 -21.44 2.09
N GLU A 24 0.31 -21.41 1.98
CA GLU A 24 1.12 -20.36 2.57
C GLU A 24 0.89 -19.03 1.85
N ILE A 25 0.84 -19.06 0.51
CA ILE A 25 0.50 -17.89 -0.31
C ILE A 25 -0.94 -17.43 -0.01
N LEU A 26 -1.90 -18.35 0.11
CA LEU A 26 -3.29 -18.00 0.44
C LEU A 26 -3.42 -17.37 1.83
N LYS A 27 -2.71 -17.88 2.84
CA LYS A 27 -2.65 -17.28 4.19
C LYS A 27 -2.01 -15.89 4.15
N ALA A 28 -0.91 -15.74 3.42
CA ALA A 28 -0.24 -14.46 3.24
C ALA A 28 -1.15 -13.43 2.53
N ARG A 29 -1.93 -13.84 1.51
CA ARG A 29 -2.92 -13.00 0.81
C ARG A 29 -4.03 -12.52 1.72
N ALA A 30 -4.60 -13.42 2.52
CA ALA A 30 -5.64 -13.06 3.48
C ALA A 30 -5.13 -12.04 4.50
N MET A 31 -3.96 -12.29 5.08
CA MET A 31 -3.33 -11.37 6.02
C MET A 31 -2.98 -10.03 5.36
N PHE A 32 -2.48 -10.05 4.12
CA PHE A 32 -2.19 -8.83 3.37
C PHE A 32 -3.44 -7.98 3.20
N ARG A 33 -4.54 -8.59 2.75
CA ARG A 33 -5.81 -7.91 2.51
C ARG A 33 -6.37 -7.29 3.79
N GLU A 34 -6.42 -8.05 4.88
CA GLU A 34 -6.87 -7.57 6.19
C GLU A 34 -6.08 -6.34 6.64
N ARG A 35 -4.74 -6.42 6.56
CA ARG A 35 -3.86 -5.31 6.97
C ARG A 35 -3.99 -4.10 6.04
N MET A 36 -4.09 -4.33 4.74
CA MET A 36 -4.31 -3.28 3.75
C MET A 36 -5.63 -2.55 4.00
N ASP A 37 -6.71 -3.27 4.26
CA ASP A 37 -8.01 -2.69 4.55
C ASP A 37 -7.96 -1.85 5.83
N ALA A 38 -7.33 -2.36 6.89
CA ALA A 38 -7.13 -1.62 8.13
C ALA A 38 -6.33 -0.32 7.93
N HIS A 39 -5.24 -0.36 7.17
CA HIS A 39 -4.45 0.83 6.86
C HIS A 39 -5.20 1.80 5.95
N LYS A 40 -6.00 1.29 5.01
CA LYS A 40 -6.80 2.10 4.10
C LYS A 40 -7.82 2.96 4.83
N VAL A 41 -8.41 2.48 5.92
CA VAL A 41 -9.33 3.28 6.76
C VAL A 41 -8.61 4.52 7.28
N VAL A 42 -7.45 4.34 7.91
CA VAL A 42 -6.64 5.46 8.46
C VAL A 42 -6.21 6.42 7.35
N CYS A 43 -5.68 5.90 6.24
CA CYS A 43 -5.25 6.75 5.12
C CYS A 43 -6.43 7.51 4.48
N ASN A 44 -7.62 6.92 4.42
CA ASN A 44 -8.80 7.61 3.89
C ASN A 44 -9.23 8.78 4.78
N GLU A 45 -9.22 8.58 6.11
CA GLU A 45 -9.50 9.66 7.07
C GLU A 45 -8.51 10.81 6.92
N GLU A 46 -7.22 10.51 6.77
CA GLU A 46 -6.19 11.52 6.50
C GLU A 46 -6.37 12.18 5.13
N ALA A 47 -6.73 11.41 4.11
CA ALA A 47 -6.98 11.93 2.76
C ALA A 47 -8.16 12.92 2.73
N GLU A 48 -9.20 12.72 3.55
CA GLU A 48 -10.28 13.71 3.73
C GLU A 48 -9.75 15.01 4.35
N LYS A 49 -8.93 14.91 5.41
CA LYS A 49 -8.29 16.09 6.03
C LYS A 49 -7.42 16.86 5.04
N VAL A 50 -6.61 16.15 4.26
CA VAL A 50 -5.75 16.74 3.22
C VAL A 50 -6.59 17.44 2.15
N ARG A 51 -7.70 16.84 1.69
CA ARG A 51 -8.62 17.48 0.75
C ARG A 51 -9.27 18.72 1.34
N ALA A 52 -9.65 18.69 2.61
CA ALA A 52 -10.24 19.84 3.30
C ALA A 52 -9.29 21.04 3.39
N VAL A 53 -7.97 20.83 3.44
CA VAL A 53 -6.96 21.90 3.46
C VAL A 53 -6.43 22.29 2.07
N GLY A 54 -6.99 21.75 0.99
CA GLY A 54 -6.65 22.15 -0.39
C GLY A 54 -5.69 21.22 -1.13
N GLY A 55 -5.36 20.06 -0.57
CA GLY A 55 -4.51 19.06 -1.24
C GLY A 55 -3.01 19.32 -1.12
N LEU A 56 -2.22 18.61 -1.94
CA LEU A 56 -0.76 18.76 -1.97
C LEU A 56 -0.38 20.13 -2.55
N PHE A 57 0.34 20.92 -1.77
CA PHE A 57 0.94 22.18 -2.21
C PHE A 57 2.41 21.97 -2.61
N ILE A 58 2.71 22.06 -3.90
CA ILE A 58 4.09 21.96 -4.42
C ILE A 58 4.67 23.37 -4.52
N CYS A 59 5.75 23.63 -3.79
CA CYS A 59 6.45 24.92 -3.78
C CYS A 59 7.82 24.81 -4.44
N GLY A 60 7.90 25.17 -5.73
CA GLY A 60 9.16 25.30 -6.43
C GLY A 60 9.86 26.59 -6.02
N THR A 61 11.09 26.49 -5.49
CA THR A 61 11.86 27.65 -5.05
C THR A 61 12.64 28.31 -6.20
N GLU A 62 12.90 27.56 -7.26
CA GLU A 62 13.65 27.99 -8.45
C GLU A 62 13.07 27.32 -9.71
N ARG A 63 13.42 27.85 -10.90
CA ARG A 63 12.97 27.30 -12.19
C ARG A 63 13.97 26.29 -12.73
N HIS A 64 13.46 25.14 -13.16
CA HIS A 64 14.22 24.20 -14.00
C HIS A 64 14.45 24.78 -15.41
N GLU A 65 15.50 24.31 -16.09
CA GLU A 65 15.84 24.71 -17.46
C GLU A 65 14.82 24.23 -18.50
N SER A 66 14.14 23.11 -18.21
CA SER A 66 12.97 22.64 -18.95
C SER A 66 11.71 22.90 -18.13
N ARG A 67 10.62 23.14 -18.86
CA ARG A 67 9.28 22.98 -18.30
C ARG A 67 8.94 21.51 -18.12
#